data_AF-A0A6N9SNQ9-F1
#
_entry.id   AF-A0A6N9SNQ9-F1
#
_cell.length_a   1.000
_cell.length_b   1.000
_cell.length_c   1.000
_cell.angle_alpha   90.00
_cell.angle_beta   90.00
_cell.angle_gamma   90.00
#
_symmetry.space_group_name_H-M   'P 1'
#
loop_
_entity.id
_entity.type
_entity.pdbx_description
1 polymer ?
#
loop_
_entity_poly.entity_id
_entity_poly.type
_entity_poly.pdbx_seq_one_letter_code
_entity_poly.pdbx_strand_id
1 'polypeptide(L)'
;MIYLDTSVLGAIFFREAGAANLVAQLESQRKAKLMISAWTLTEMASIGGIKQRTGAINAATRQQAIANFQRFASMHLVTVEIDPADFRTAAVLIESPAILRAGDALHHASASHRTTPH
;
A
#
# COMPACT_ATOMS: atom_id res chain seq x y z
N MET A 1 7.74 -13.55 -3.23
CA MET A 1 6.88 -12.74 -2.35
C MET A 1 6.19 -11.70 -3.23
N ILE A 2 4.99 -11.23 -2.88
CA ILE A 2 4.24 -10.26 -3.69
C ILE A 2 4.10 -8.97 -2.89
N TYR A 3 4.60 -7.88 -3.45
CA TYR A 3 4.43 -6.54 -2.89
C TYR A 3 3.06 -5.98 -3.28
N LEU A 4 2.32 -5.45 -2.31
CA LEU A 4 1.04 -4.81 -2.51
C LEU A 4 1.20 -3.29 -2.44
N ASP A 5 0.85 -2.64 -3.53
CA ASP A 5 0.72 -1.19 -3.58
C ASP A 5 -0.51 -0.71 -2.79
N THR A 6 -0.46 0.51 -2.28
CA THR A 6 -1.56 1.09 -1.49
C THR A 6 -2.84 1.22 -2.31
N SER A 7 -2.77 1.44 -3.62
CA SER A 7 -3.97 1.55 -4.49
C SER A 7 -4.87 0.31 -4.40
N VAL A 8 -4.29 -0.89 -4.36
CA VAL A 8 -5.04 -2.15 -4.23
C VAL A 8 -5.77 -2.21 -2.89
N LEU A 9 -5.07 -1.87 -1.80
CA LEU A 9 -5.62 -1.92 -0.45
C LEU A 9 -6.67 -0.82 -0.23
N GLY A 10 -6.42 0.38 -0.74
CA GLY A 10 -7.35 1.49 -0.73
C GLY A 10 -8.66 1.12 -1.43
N ALA A 11 -8.57 0.53 -2.62
CA ALA A 11 -9.75 0.09 -3.37
C ALA A 11 -10.58 -0.94 -2.59
N ILE A 12 -9.93 -1.92 -1.94
CA ILE A 12 -10.62 -2.96 -1.18
C ILE A 12 -11.27 -2.41 0.10
N PHE A 13 -10.49 -1.71 0.94
CA PHE A 13 -10.96 -1.29 2.26
C PHE A 13 -11.92 -0.09 2.21
N PHE A 14 -11.81 0.76 1.19
CA PHE A 14 -12.77 1.84 0.93
C PHE A 14 -13.89 1.44 -0.05
N ARG A 15 -13.99 0.16 -0.42
CA ARG A 15 -15.06 -0.43 -1.24
C ARG A 15 -15.26 0.29 -2.58
N GLU A 16 -14.17 0.58 -3.26
CA GLU A 16 -14.20 1.19 -4.59
C GLU A 16 -14.74 0.21 -5.64
N ALA A 17 -15.17 0.74 -6.78
CA ALA A 17 -15.61 -0.09 -7.90
C ALA A 17 -14.48 -1.04 -8.34
N GLY A 18 -14.80 -2.33 -8.49
CA GLY A 18 -13.81 -3.36 -8.83
C GLY A 18 -13.12 -4.04 -7.64
N ALA A 19 -13.39 -3.62 -6.40
CA ALA A 19 -12.82 -4.25 -5.19
C ALA A 19 -13.04 -5.77 -5.12
N ALA A 20 -14.19 -6.28 -5.56
CA ALA A 20 -14.49 -7.71 -5.58
C ALA A 20 -13.50 -8.51 -6.44
N ASN A 21 -13.09 -7.96 -7.60
CA ASN A 21 -12.13 -8.60 -8.49
C ASN A 21 -10.73 -8.62 -7.85
N LEU A 22 -10.33 -7.52 -7.19
CA LEU A 22 -9.05 -7.44 -6.48
C LEU A 22 -8.98 -8.44 -5.32
N VAL A 23 -10.07 -8.60 -4.57
CA VAL A 23 -10.16 -9.62 -3.51
C VAL A 23 -10.01 -11.03 -4.09
N ALA A 24 -10.73 -11.36 -5.17
CA ALA A 24 -10.61 -12.66 -5.82
C ALA A 24 -9.17 -12.93 -6.32
N GLN A 25 -8.51 -11.91 -6.86
CA GLN A 25 -7.11 -12.01 -7.28
C GLN A 25 -6.17 -12.23 -6.07
N LEU A 26 -6.36 -11.51 -4.97
CA LEU A 26 -5.58 -11.72 -3.74
C LEU A 26 -5.78 -13.13 -3.15
N GLU A 27 -7.01 -13.63 -3.14
CA GLU A 27 -7.33 -15.00 -2.70
C GLU A 27 -6.64 -16.06 -3.56
N SER A 28 -6.53 -15.82 -4.88
CA SER A 28 -5.77 -16.71 -5.77
C SER A 28 -4.28 -16.79 -5.40
N GLN A 29 -3.76 -15.75 -4.74
CA GLN A 29 -2.38 -15.62 -4.26
C GLN A 29 -2.23 -16.03 -2.79
N ARG A 30 -3.20 -16.68 -2.15
CA ARG A 30 -3.19 -17.03 -0.70
C ARG A 30 -1.96 -17.80 -0.21
N LYS A 31 -1.27 -18.52 -1.10
CA LYS A 31 -0.03 -19.26 -0.77
C LYS A 31 1.22 -18.39 -0.87
N ALA A 32 1.14 -17.25 -1.55
CA ALA A 32 2.22 -16.30 -1.65
C ALA A 32 2.33 -15.48 -0.37
N LYS A 33 3.56 -15.21 0.06
CA LYS A 33 3.83 -14.24 1.12
C LYS A 33 3.60 -12.84 0.58
N LEU A 34 2.57 -12.17 1.09
CA LEU A 34 2.20 -10.80 0.74
C LEU A 34 2.94 -9.80 1.64
N MET A 35 3.33 -8.67 1.08
CA MET A 35 4.10 -7.65 1.78
C MET A 35 3.67 -6.24 1.41
N ILE A 36 3.78 -5.32 2.36
CA ILE A 36 3.55 -3.87 2.20
C ILE A 36 4.69 -3.14 2.90
N SER A 37 4.98 -1.89 2.54
CA SER A 37 5.88 -1.08 3.37
C SER A 37 5.12 -0.36 4.50
N ALA A 38 5.86 0.06 5.53
CA ALA A 38 5.33 0.91 6.58
C ALA A 38 4.74 2.22 6.01
N TRP A 39 5.25 2.68 4.85
CA TRP A 39 4.69 3.82 4.11
C TRP A 39 3.21 3.62 3.72
N THR A 40 2.80 2.39 3.37
CA THR A 40 1.39 2.05 3.07
C THR A 40 0.44 2.42 4.20
N LEU A 41 0.88 2.37 5.47
CA LEU A 41 0.04 2.77 6.61
C LEU A 41 -0.32 4.26 6.54
N THR A 42 0.67 5.10 6.21
CA THR A 42 0.50 6.55 6.07
C THR A 42 -0.41 6.87 4.88
N GLU A 43 -0.21 6.20 3.76
CA GLU A 43 -1.03 6.43 2.56
C GLU A 43 -2.48 5.98 2.76
N MET A 44 -2.72 4.85 3.42
CA MET A 44 -4.09 4.43 3.79
C MET A 44 -4.79 5.49 4.65
N ALA A 45 -4.09 6.03 5.66
CA ALA A 45 -4.61 7.10 6.48
C ALA A 45 -4.91 8.38 5.68
N SER A 46 -4.04 8.72 4.72
CA SER A 46 -4.18 9.85 3.80
C SER A 46 -5.39 9.69 2.87
N ILE A 47 -5.53 8.53 2.21
CA ILE A 47 -6.67 8.19 1.35
C ILE A 47 -7.99 8.35 2.12
N GLY A 48 -8.07 7.77 3.33
CA GLY A 48 -9.26 7.90 4.17
C GLY A 48 -9.54 9.36 4.58
N GLY A 49 -8.49 10.13 4.89
CA GLY A 49 -8.61 11.55 5.21
C GLY A 49 -9.10 12.40 4.04
N ILE A 50 -8.59 12.15 2.82
CA ILE A 50 -9.04 12.81 1.60
C ILE A 50 -10.51 12.50 1.34
N LYS A 51 -10.89 11.20 1.34
CA LYS A 51 -12.27 10.78 1.10
C LYS A 51 -13.26 11.36 2.12
N GLN A 52 -12.85 11.50 3.38
CA GLN A 52 -13.70 12.15 4.39
C GLN A 52 -13.85 13.65 4.12
N ARG A 53 -12.74 14.36 3.81
CA ARG A 53 -12.78 15.81 3.54
C ARG A 53 -13.57 16.16 2.28
N THR A 54 -13.57 15.28 1.28
CA THR A 54 -14.35 15.45 0.05
C THR A 54 -15.80 14.98 0.17
N GLY A 55 -16.21 14.47 1.35
CA GLY A 55 -17.58 13.99 1.59
C GLY A 55 -17.90 12.63 0.97
N ALA A 56 -16.91 11.94 0.40
CA ALA A 56 -17.11 10.61 -0.20
C ALA A 56 -17.41 9.53 0.86
N ILE A 57 -16.92 9.72 2.09
CA ILE A 57 -17.23 8.86 3.24
C ILE A 57 -17.42 9.71 4.51
N ASN A 58 -18.16 9.19 5.48
CA ASN A 58 -18.25 9.80 6.81
C ASN A 58 -17.11 9.29 7.73
N ALA A 59 -16.98 9.91 8.92
CA ALA A 59 -15.93 9.59 9.88
C ALA A 59 -16.00 8.14 10.41
N ALA A 60 -17.20 7.60 10.63
CA ALA A 60 -17.39 6.23 11.10
C ALA A 60 -16.91 5.21 10.05
N THR A 61 -17.27 5.42 8.78
CA THR A 61 -16.79 4.60 7.65
C THR A 61 -15.28 4.68 7.52
N ARG A 62 -14.67 5.87 7.66
CA ARG A 62 -13.21 6.01 7.64
C ARG A 62 -12.57 5.20 8.77
N GLN A 63 -13.04 5.35 10.00
CA GLN A 63 -12.49 4.65 11.16
C GLN A 63 -12.57 3.14 10.99
N GLN A 64 -13.72 2.64 10.54
CA GLN A 64 -13.92 1.20 10.30
C GLN A 64 -13.01 0.67 9.20
N ALA A 65 -12.87 1.39 8.08
CA ALA A 65 -11.99 1.00 6.98
C ALA A 65 -10.52 0.90 7.43
N ILE A 66 -10.02 1.91 8.16
CA ILE A 66 -8.64 1.91 8.67
C ILE A 66 -8.41 0.80 9.70
N ALA A 67 -9.34 0.58 10.63
CA ALA A 67 -9.22 -0.48 11.62
C ALA A 67 -9.20 -1.88 10.98
N ASN A 68 -10.07 -2.12 9.99
CA ASN A 68 -10.10 -3.37 9.24
C ASN A 68 -8.80 -3.59 8.45
N PHE A 69 -8.28 -2.53 7.82
CA PHE A 69 -7.00 -2.57 7.13
C PHE A 69 -5.85 -2.94 8.09
N GLN A 70 -5.73 -2.26 9.23
CA GLN A 70 -4.66 -2.51 10.19
C GLN A 70 -4.71 -3.93 10.74
N ARG A 71 -5.92 -4.44 11.04
CA ARG A 71 -6.11 -5.83 11.47
C ARG A 71 -5.66 -6.80 10.38
N PHE A 72 -6.11 -6.59 9.13
CA PHE A 72 -5.70 -7.42 8.01
C PHE A 72 -4.19 -7.41 7.80
N ALA A 73 -3.56 -6.23 7.81
CA ALA A 73 -2.12 -6.07 7.68
C ALA A 73 -1.37 -6.85 8.75
N SER A 74 -1.76 -6.72 10.03
CA SER A 74 -1.11 -7.41 11.14
C SER A 74 -1.23 -8.95 11.08
N MET A 75 -2.31 -9.47 10.50
CA MET A 75 -2.60 -10.90 10.47
C MET A 75 -2.07 -11.60 9.22
N HIS A 76 -2.00 -10.89 8.09
CA HIS A 76 -1.81 -11.51 6.78
C HIS A 76 -0.67 -10.94 5.96
N LEU A 77 -0.14 -9.77 6.32
CA LEU A 77 0.90 -9.10 5.54
C LEU A 77 2.21 -9.05 6.31
N VAL A 78 3.31 -9.13 5.57
CA VAL A 78 4.62 -8.75 6.11
C VAL A 78 4.82 -7.26 5.88
N THR A 79 4.81 -6.51 6.97
CA THR A 79 5.11 -5.08 6.94
C THR A 79 6.61 -4.85 6.91
N VAL A 80 7.03 -4.04 5.95
CA VAL A 80 8.41 -3.74 5.67
C VAL A 80 8.77 -2.31 6.08
N GLU A 81 9.61 -2.14 7.09
CA GLU A 81 10.10 -0.81 7.49
C GLU A 81 10.82 -0.08 6.35
N ILE A 82 10.74 1.24 6.34
CA ILE A 82 11.45 2.10 5.39
C ILE A 82 12.80 2.49 5.99
N ASP A 83 13.89 2.19 5.29
CA ASP A 83 15.24 2.63 5.66
C ASP A 83 15.57 4.00 5.02
N PRO A 84 16.37 4.87 5.67
CA PRO A 84 16.93 6.07 5.03
C PRO A 84 17.51 5.86 3.61
N ALA A 85 18.04 4.69 3.29
CA ALA A 85 18.54 4.33 1.97
C ALA A 85 17.41 4.21 0.92
N ASP A 86 16.21 3.77 1.31
CA ASP A 86 15.05 3.67 0.40
C ASP A 86 14.69 5.04 -0.18
N PHE A 87 14.76 6.10 0.63
CA PHE A 87 14.49 7.46 0.14
C PHE A 87 15.52 7.94 -0.88
N ARG A 88 16.80 7.57 -0.71
CA ARG A 88 17.86 7.92 -1.68
C ARG A 88 17.67 7.15 -2.98
N THR A 89 17.37 5.85 -2.88
CA THR A 89 17.05 5.02 -4.05
C THR A 89 15.81 5.55 -4.76
N ALA A 90 14.75 5.91 -4.03
CA ALA A 90 13.54 6.51 -4.60
C ALA A 90 13.83 7.82 -5.33
N ALA A 91 14.67 8.70 -4.77
CA ALA A 91 15.09 9.94 -5.42
C ALA A 91 15.77 9.66 -6.77
N VAL A 92 16.67 8.67 -6.84
CA VAL A 92 17.31 8.27 -8.10
C VAL A 92 16.31 7.67 -9.10
N LEU A 93 15.34 6.86 -8.63
CA LEU A 93 14.34 6.23 -9.49
C LEU A 93 13.44 7.25 -10.20
N ILE A 94 13.13 8.38 -9.54
CA ILE A 94 12.27 9.44 -10.10
C ILE A 94 12.98 10.23 -11.22
N GLU A 95 14.31 10.31 -11.18
CA GLU A 95 15.11 11.00 -12.21
C GLU A 95 15.15 10.21 -13.55
N SER A 96 14.75 8.94 -13.53
CA SER A 96 14.60 8.12 -14.74
C SER A 96 13.39 8.59 -15.56
N PRO A 97 13.39 8.50 -16.91
CA PRO A 97 12.30 8.98 -17.77
C PRO A 97 10.91 8.33 -17.55
N ALA A 98 10.78 7.38 -16.62
CA ALA A 98 9.49 6.88 -16.17
C ALA A 98 8.83 7.92 -15.25
N ILE A 99 7.58 8.31 -15.54
CA ILE A 99 6.81 9.23 -14.70
C ILE A 99 6.36 8.47 -13.43
N LEU A 100 7.25 8.32 -12.45
CA LEU A 100 6.93 7.80 -11.12
C LEU A 100 6.61 8.96 -10.18
N ARG A 101 5.51 8.87 -9.44
CA ARG A 101 5.27 9.80 -8.32
C ARG A 101 6.19 9.40 -7.17
N ALA A 102 6.46 10.34 -6.26
CA ALA A 102 7.36 10.12 -5.14
C ALA A 102 6.99 8.88 -4.28
N GLY A 103 5.68 8.65 -4.06
CA GLY A 103 5.19 7.47 -3.35
C GLY A 103 5.49 6.16 -4.10
N ASP A 104 5.21 6.13 -5.41
CA ASP A 104 5.46 4.95 -6.26
C ASP A 104 6.94 4.58 -6.29
N ALA A 105 7.82 5.59 -6.37
CA ALA A 105 9.26 5.38 -6.31
C ALA A 105 9.73 4.83 -4.95
N LEU A 106 9.12 5.29 -3.85
CA LEU A 106 9.43 4.77 -2.52
C LEU A 106 8.95 3.32 -2.34
N HIS A 107 7.76 2.96 -2.85
CA HIS A 107 7.31 1.58 -2.91
C HIS A 107 8.30 0.69 -3.68
N HIS A 108 8.75 1.15 -4.84
CA HIS A 108 9.71 0.41 -5.65
C HIS A 108 11.06 0.26 -4.94
N ALA A 109 11.61 1.32 -4.34
CA ALA A 109 12.86 1.26 -3.60
C ALA A 109 12.78 0.25 -2.44
N SER A 110 11.70 0.33 -1.65
CA SER A 110 11.43 -0.55 -0.50
C SER A 110 11.30 -2.01 -0.91
N ALA A 111 10.68 -2.28 -2.06
CA ALA A 111 10.53 -3.63 -2.59
C ALA A 111 11.87 -4.18 -3.11
N SER A 112 12.63 -3.37 -3.86
CA SER A 112 13.91 -3.78 -4.47
C SER A 112 14.98 -4.13 -3.44
N HIS A 113 15.13 -3.34 -2.36
CA HIS A 113 16.11 -3.65 -1.31
C HIS A 113 15.83 -4.98 -0.58
N ARG A 114 14.61 -5.50 -0.70
CA ARG A 114 14.16 -6.71 -0.01
C ARG A 114 14.13 -7.94 -0.89
N THR A 115 14.37 -7.77 -2.20
CA THR A 115 14.50 -8.86 -3.17
C THR A 115 15.94 -9.11 -3.58
N THR A 116 16.88 -8.20 -3.28
CA THR A 116 18.33 -8.45 -3.39
C THR A 116 18.81 -9.27 -2.19
N PRO A 117 19.35 -10.49 -2.39
CA PRO A 117 20.07 -11.18 -1.34
C PRO A 117 21.36 -10.39 -1.03
N HIS A 118 21.68 -10.22 0.24
CA HIS A 118 23.05 -9.92 0.65
C HIS A 118 23.96 -11.13 0.39
#